data_AF-A0A0D8IC79-F1
#
_entry.id   AF-A0A0D8IC79-F1
#
_cell.length_a   1.000
_cell.length_b   1.000
_cell.length_c   1.000
_cell.angle_alpha   90.00
_cell.angle_beta   90.00
_cell.angle_gamma   90.00
#
_symmetry.space_group_name_H-M   'P 1'
#
loop_
_entity.id
_entity.type
_entity.pdbx_description
1 polymer ?
#
loop_
_entity_poly.entity_id
_entity_poly.type
_entity_poly.pdbx_seq_one_letter_code
_entity_poly.pdbx_strand_id
1 'polypeptide(L)'
;MPCPYQSLLQDYLEEELSREEMLKMEEHIDLCDECQQKLDTLLDSSLKLHQNSIEIDDEVLVEKIKAHRRGIRRIYVYGTLGFLLGLLSLYYTSDSFIVTKAIMALPYKLAEFMLGIFFSKNQLQQWDLMYNHFQRGMGYFPHHPILGLIVELITPALVAMFLAMIIGYLTSDKRVFQRKRILRFILSGIIVFMLWFGGIYGIYNNTLNKIEALEGIKTVTIYEKQEHSTSWLLRIDQYNLQIEKYLDIISGLSEASPIGNFTSMNYKEGLQLLLQFKGGGETTSHVDIDTGIMFMQNHRHYQLSEETRLQLLAVAREGK
;
A
#
# COMPACT_ATOMS: atom_id res chain seq x y z
N MET A 1 10.53 -51.55 4.71
CA MET A 1 10.53 -52.11 6.08
C MET A 1 9.76 -51.12 6.95
N PRO A 2 8.82 -51.55 7.81
CA PRO A 2 8.06 -50.61 8.63
C PRO A 2 9.01 -49.82 9.51
N CYS A 3 8.83 -48.50 9.56
CA CYS A 3 9.66 -47.64 10.39
C CYS A 3 9.55 -48.05 11.88
N PRO A 4 10.65 -48.23 12.61
CA PRO A 4 10.62 -48.63 14.02
C PRO A 4 10.00 -47.57 14.94
N TYR A 5 10.00 -46.30 14.54
CA TYR A 5 9.35 -45.21 15.28
C TYR A 5 7.83 -45.18 15.09
N GLN A 6 7.30 -46.04 14.22
CA GLN A 6 5.89 -46.03 13.88
C GLN A 6 4.99 -46.51 15.03
N SER A 7 5.51 -47.34 15.94
CA SER A 7 4.81 -47.78 17.16
C SER A 7 4.83 -46.72 18.26
N LEU A 8 5.87 -45.89 18.29
CA LEU A 8 6.07 -44.83 19.27
C LEU A 8 5.35 -43.52 18.90
N LEU A 9 4.73 -43.44 17.71
CA LEU A 9 3.96 -42.28 17.24
C LEU A 9 2.75 -41.99 18.13
N GLN A 10 2.15 -43.03 18.72
CA GLN A 10 0.98 -42.88 19.59
C GLN A 10 1.41 -42.40 20.99
N ASP A 11 2.43 -43.02 21.56
CA ASP A 11 3.07 -42.57 22.82
C ASP A 11 3.65 -41.15 22.70
N TYR A 12 4.11 -40.76 21.50
CA TYR A 12 4.52 -39.39 21.18
C TYR A 12 3.33 -38.41 21.14
N LEU A 13 2.15 -38.85 20.68
CA LEU A 13 0.93 -38.04 20.69
C LEU A 13 0.31 -37.92 22.09
N GLU A 14 0.51 -38.93 22.93
CA GLU A 14 -0.06 -39.07 24.29
C GLU A 14 0.91 -38.58 25.39
N GLU A 15 2.10 -38.08 25.01
CA GLU A 15 3.16 -37.56 25.90
C GLU A 15 3.71 -38.58 26.92
N GLU A 16 3.61 -39.88 26.61
CA GLU A 16 4.17 -40.95 27.46
C GLU A 16 5.68 -41.13 27.26
N LEU A 17 6.27 -40.51 26.23
CA LEU A 17 7.70 -40.56 25.94
C LEU A 17 8.51 -39.63 26.84
N SER A 18 9.72 -40.07 27.21
CA SER A 18 10.67 -39.22 27.92
C SER A 18 11.12 -38.03 27.04
N ARG A 19 11.61 -36.95 27.66
CA ARG A 19 12.08 -35.74 26.94
C ARG A 19 13.14 -36.04 25.88
N GLU A 20 14.03 -37.00 26.12
CA GLU A 20 15.07 -37.38 25.17
C GLU A 20 14.51 -38.19 23.99
N GLU A 21 13.47 -38.99 24.22
CA GLU A 21 12.80 -39.78 23.19
C GLU A 21 11.88 -38.91 22.33
N MET A 22 11.24 -37.90 22.92
CA MET A 22 10.48 -36.89 22.18
C MET A 22 11.35 -36.12 21.19
N LEU A 23 12.55 -35.68 21.59
CA LEU A 23 13.47 -34.97 20.71
C LEU A 23 13.95 -35.84 19.53
N LYS A 24 14.28 -37.11 19.81
CA LYS A 24 14.66 -38.10 18.78
C LYS A 24 13.51 -38.38 17.82
N MET A 25 12.28 -38.41 18.34
CA MET A 25 11.08 -38.60 17.54
C MET A 25 10.81 -37.40 16.63
N GLU A 26 10.96 -36.17 17.13
CA GLU A 26 10.82 -34.95 16.32
C GLU A 26 11.84 -34.89 15.18
N GLU A 27 13.11 -35.21 15.47
CA GLU A 27 14.18 -35.28 14.48
C GLU A 27 13.91 -36.37 13.43
N HIS A 28 13.35 -37.50 13.85
CA HIS A 28 12.99 -38.59 12.95
C HIS A 28 11.78 -38.27 12.06
N ILE A 29 10.73 -37.66 12.61
CA ILE A 29 9.53 -37.26 11.85
C ILE A 29 9.88 -36.24 10.77
N ASP A 30 10.85 -35.35 11.01
CA ASP A 30 11.33 -34.39 10.02
C ASP A 30 12.01 -35.05 8.80
N LEU A 31 12.48 -36.30 8.94
CA LEU A 31 13.23 -37.04 7.93
C LEU A 31 12.45 -38.23 7.33
N CYS A 32 11.29 -38.60 7.89
CA CYS A 32 10.56 -39.80 7.51
C CYS A 32 9.14 -39.49 7.01
N ASP A 33 8.96 -39.55 5.68
CA ASP A 33 7.67 -39.31 5.02
C ASP A 33 6.57 -40.30 5.47
N GLU A 34 6.92 -41.56 5.78
CA GLU A 34 5.95 -42.55 6.27
C GLU A 34 5.43 -42.21 7.68
N CYS A 35 6.30 -41.75 8.57
CA CYS A 35 5.89 -41.32 9.91
C CYS A 35 5.10 -40.01 9.85
N GLN A 36 5.46 -39.11 8.94
CA GLN A 36 4.72 -37.88 8.70
C GLN A 36 3.32 -38.15 8.16
N GLN A 37 3.16 -39.03 7.17
CA GLN A 37 1.85 -39.42 6.64
C GLN A 37 0.97 -40.13 7.66
N LYS A 38 1.57 -40.99 8.49
CA LYS A 38 0.81 -41.70 9.53
C LYS A 38 0.42 -40.78 10.69
N LEU A 39 1.30 -39.86 11.08
CA LEU A 39 0.98 -38.78 12.01
C LEU A 39 -0.17 -37.92 11.47
N ASP A 40 -0.12 -37.52 10.20
CA ASP A 40 -1.20 -36.79 9.54
C ASP A 40 -2.52 -37.59 9.55
N THR A 41 -2.46 -38.91 9.31
CA THR A 41 -3.63 -39.79 9.35
C THR A 41 -4.22 -39.95 10.74
N LEU A 42 -3.38 -40.10 11.78
CA LEU A 42 -3.80 -40.17 13.18
C LEU A 42 -4.41 -38.85 13.67
N LEU A 43 -3.89 -37.73 13.19
CA LEU A 43 -4.44 -36.40 13.46
C LEU A 43 -5.78 -36.18 12.70
N ASP A 44 -5.90 -36.63 11.45
CA ASP A 44 -7.12 -36.52 10.64
C ASP A 44 -8.23 -37.49 11.08
N SER A 45 -7.90 -38.67 11.60
CA SER A 45 -8.89 -39.64 12.12
C SER A 45 -9.51 -39.18 13.44
N SER A 46 -8.76 -38.43 14.26
CA SER A 46 -9.27 -37.79 15.48
C SER A 46 -10.32 -36.69 15.22
N LEU A 47 -10.56 -36.31 13.96
CA LEU A 47 -11.56 -35.32 13.54
C LEU A 47 -12.89 -35.92 13.04
N LYS A 48 -13.01 -37.26 12.95
CA LYS A 48 -14.32 -37.89 12.81
C LYS A 48 -14.89 -38.17 14.19
N LEU A 49 -15.59 -37.18 14.72
CA LEU A 49 -16.51 -37.35 15.85
C LEU A 49 -17.58 -38.39 15.48
N HIS A 50 -17.27 -39.66 15.67
CA HIS A 50 -18.31 -40.59 16.09
C HIS A 50 -18.72 -40.13 17.49
N GLN A 51 -19.98 -39.69 17.61
CA GLN A 51 -20.67 -39.45 18.87
C GLN A 51 -20.83 -40.77 19.63
N ASN A 52 -19.73 -41.38 20.03
CA ASN A 52 -19.70 -42.26 21.18
C ASN A 52 -19.20 -41.40 22.32
N SER A 53 -19.99 -41.33 23.39
CA SER A 53 -19.65 -40.70 24.66
C SER A 53 -18.41 -41.40 25.24
N ILE A 54 -17.24 -41.01 24.77
CA ILE A 54 -15.97 -41.26 25.44
C ILE A 54 -15.82 -40.07 26.37
N GLU A 55 -15.73 -40.33 27.67
CA GLU A 55 -15.17 -39.39 28.64
C GLU A 55 -13.75 -39.07 28.17
N ILE A 56 -13.61 -38.04 27.36
CA ILE A 56 -12.33 -37.43 27.08
C ILE A 56 -12.01 -36.66 28.36
N ASP A 57 -10.90 -37.00 28.99
CA ASP A 57 -10.44 -36.31 30.19
C ASP A 57 -10.35 -34.80 29.92
N ASP A 58 -11.16 -34.02 30.63
CA ASP A 58 -11.34 -32.58 30.41
C ASP A 58 -9.99 -31.84 30.45
N GLU A 59 -9.00 -32.39 31.16
CA GLU A 59 -7.63 -31.87 31.20
C GLU A 59 -6.95 -31.82 29.82
N VAL A 60 -7.04 -32.87 29.00
CA VAL A 60 -6.36 -32.94 27.70
C VAL A 60 -7.00 -31.98 26.68
N LEU A 61 -8.33 -31.82 26.73
CA LEU A 61 -9.05 -30.82 25.96
C LEU A 61 -8.67 -29.40 26.38
N VAL A 62 -8.60 -29.15 27.69
CA VAL A 62 -8.19 -27.85 28.24
C VAL A 62 -6.75 -27.50 27.86
N GLU A 63 -5.84 -28.47 27.86
CA GLU A 63 -4.44 -28.26 27.45
C GLU A 63 -4.30 -27.96 25.96
N LYS A 64 -4.99 -28.70 25.08
CA LYS A 64 -5.04 -28.38 23.64
C LYS A 64 -5.64 -26.98 23.37
N ILE A 65 -6.70 -26.60 24.08
CA ILE A 65 -7.29 -25.26 23.98
C ILE A 65 -6.32 -24.18 24.49
N LYS A 66 -5.62 -24.42 25.60
CA LYS A 66 -4.60 -23.50 26.15
C LYS A 66 -3.40 -23.35 25.20
N ALA A 67 -2.94 -24.44 24.59
CA ALA A 67 -1.85 -24.43 23.61
C ALA A 67 -2.27 -23.67 22.33
N HIS A 68 -3.49 -23.91 21.84
CA HIS A 68 -4.04 -23.19 20.70
C HIS A 68 -4.18 -21.68 20.95
N ARG A 69 -4.73 -21.27 22.10
CA ARG A 69 -4.80 -19.85 22.51
C ARG A 69 -3.42 -19.22 22.64
N ARG A 70 -2.44 -19.93 23.20
CA ARG A 70 -1.05 -19.45 23.30
C ARG A 70 -0.42 -19.22 21.92
N GLY A 71 -0.63 -20.16 20.99
CA GLY A 71 -0.18 -20.03 19.60
C GLY A 71 -0.83 -18.84 18.88
N ILE A 72 -2.15 -18.69 18.97
CA ILE A 72 -2.87 -17.55 18.39
C ILE A 72 -2.37 -16.23 18.98
N ARG A 73 -2.25 -16.13 20.30
CA ARG A 73 -1.76 -14.91 20.98
C ARG A 73 -0.36 -14.53 20.49
N ARG A 74 0.52 -15.51 20.28
CA ARG A 74 1.86 -15.29 19.73
C ARG A 74 1.79 -14.67 18.34
N ILE A 75 1.00 -15.24 17.42
CA ILE A 75 0.85 -14.71 16.06
C ILE A 75 0.34 -13.26 16.09
N TYR A 76 -0.63 -12.95 16.95
CA TYR A 76 -1.12 -11.56 17.11
C TYR A 76 -0.04 -10.62 17.65
N VAL A 77 0.77 -11.05 18.63
CA VAL A 77 1.88 -10.24 19.17
C VAL A 77 2.94 -9.99 18.09
N TYR A 78 3.35 -11.01 17.35
CA TYR A 78 4.28 -10.82 16.24
C TYR A 78 3.69 -9.95 15.13
N GLY A 79 2.42 -10.14 14.77
CA GLY A 79 1.74 -9.32 13.78
C GLY A 79 1.68 -7.85 14.18
N THR A 80 1.28 -7.55 15.43
CA THR A 80 1.23 -6.18 15.94
C THR A 80 2.61 -5.52 16.02
N LEU A 81 3.63 -6.25 16.51
CA LEU A 81 5.01 -5.76 16.51
C LEU A 81 5.55 -5.53 15.09
N GLY A 82 5.27 -6.46 14.17
CA GLY A 82 5.63 -6.33 12.76
C GLY A 82 4.97 -5.11 12.13
N PHE A 83 3.68 -4.90 12.38
CA PHE A 83 2.95 -3.74 11.88
C PHE A 83 3.56 -2.43 12.36
N LEU A 84 3.83 -2.30 13.67
CA LEU A 84 4.49 -1.12 14.25
C LEU A 84 5.90 -0.90 13.66
N LEU A 85 6.66 -1.97 13.48
CA LEU A 85 7.99 -1.90 12.87
C LEU A 85 7.89 -1.42 11.41
N GLY A 86 6.91 -1.90 10.65
CA GLY A 86 6.72 -1.46 9.27
C GLY A 86 6.20 -0.02 9.17
N LEU A 87 5.42 0.50 10.13
CA LEU A 87 5.09 1.92 10.18
C LEU A 87 6.33 2.81 10.35
N LEU A 88 7.30 2.35 11.14
CA LEU A 88 8.56 3.06 11.36
C LEU A 88 9.58 2.84 10.23
N SER A 89 9.30 1.91 9.31
CA SER A 89 10.23 1.55 8.24
C SER A 89 10.61 2.73 7.35
N LEU A 90 9.74 3.73 7.17
CA LEU A 90 10.01 4.91 6.35
C LEU A 90 11.20 5.76 6.89
N TYR A 91 11.53 5.63 8.17
CA TYR A 91 12.64 6.35 8.80
C TYR A 91 13.99 5.61 8.71
N TYR A 92 14.07 4.46 8.04
CA TYR A 92 15.29 3.65 7.97
C TYR A 92 16.50 4.44 7.41
N THR A 93 16.27 5.43 6.54
CA THR A 93 17.34 6.25 5.96
C THR A 93 18.01 7.15 6.98
N SER A 94 17.25 7.60 7.99
CA SER A 94 17.70 8.52 9.04
C SER A 94 18.41 7.79 10.19
N ASP A 95 18.30 6.46 10.25
CA ASP A 95 18.98 5.65 11.25
C ASP A 95 20.49 5.52 10.92
N SER A 96 21.32 5.79 11.93
CA SER A 96 22.77 5.67 11.87
C SER A 96 23.27 4.25 12.14
N PHE A 97 22.48 3.41 12.84
CA PHE A 97 22.92 2.07 13.21
C PHE A 97 22.55 1.04 12.13
N ILE A 98 23.56 0.34 11.61
CA ILE A 98 23.44 -0.50 10.40
C ILE A 98 22.42 -1.63 10.56
N VAL A 99 22.35 -2.26 11.73
CA VAL A 99 21.49 -3.43 11.96
C VAL A 99 20.02 -3.02 12.00
N THR A 100 19.68 -2.01 12.79
CA THR A 100 18.31 -1.49 12.88
C THR A 100 17.86 -0.86 11.57
N LYS A 101 18.77 -0.19 10.86
CA LYS A 101 18.57 0.27 9.49
C LYS A 101 18.20 -0.86 8.55
N ALA A 102 18.92 -1.98 8.57
CA ALA A 102 18.62 -3.11 7.69
C ALA A 102 17.25 -3.75 8.01
N ILE A 103 16.94 -3.91 9.31
CA ILE A 103 15.65 -4.46 9.76
C ILE A 103 14.49 -3.56 9.32
N MET A 104 14.63 -2.23 9.46
CA MET A 104 13.61 -1.27 9.02
C MET A 104 13.55 -1.12 7.50
N ALA A 105 14.69 -1.23 6.79
CA ALA A 105 14.73 -1.12 5.33
C ALA A 105 14.00 -2.26 4.64
N LEU A 106 14.06 -3.48 5.20
CA LEU A 106 13.53 -4.68 4.55
C LEU A 106 12.02 -4.56 4.22
N PRO A 107 11.11 -4.22 5.16
CA PRO A 107 9.70 -4.02 4.83
C PRO A 107 9.47 -2.90 3.82
N TYR A 108 10.20 -1.78 3.95
CA TYR A 108 10.05 -0.64 3.06
C TYR A 108 10.41 -0.99 1.62
N LYS A 109 11.57 -1.64 1.42
CA LYS A 109 12.05 -2.03 0.09
C LYS A 109 11.23 -3.16 -0.54
N LEU A 110 10.72 -4.09 0.25
CA LEU A 110 9.79 -5.10 -0.25
C LEU A 110 8.45 -4.48 -0.67
N ALA A 111 7.94 -3.51 0.09
CA ALA A 111 6.74 -2.76 -0.29
C ALA A 111 6.95 -1.96 -1.57
N GLU A 112 8.08 -1.25 -1.70
CA GLU A 112 8.47 -0.53 -2.92
C GLU A 112 8.54 -1.49 -4.13
N PHE A 113 9.18 -2.64 -3.98
CA PHE A 113 9.24 -3.67 -5.01
C PHE A 113 7.85 -4.16 -5.43
N MET A 114 6.99 -4.51 -4.46
CA MET A 114 5.64 -4.99 -4.75
C MET A 114 4.79 -3.93 -5.45
N LEU A 115 4.87 -2.67 -5.01
CA LEU A 115 4.19 -1.57 -5.68
C LEU A 115 4.74 -1.34 -7.09
N GLY A 116 6.06 -1.48 -7.29
CA GLY A 116 6.70 -1.36 -8.60
C GLY A 116 6.16 -2.32 -9.66
N ILE A 117 5.75 -3.53 -9.26
CA ILE A 117 5.14 -4.52 -10.17
C ILE A 117 3.85 -3.97 -10.80
N PHE A 118 3.02 -3.26 -10.04
CA PHE A 118 1.70 -2.83 -10.47
C PHE A 118 1.64 -1.36 -10.90
N PHE A 119 2.46 -0.50 -10.29
CA PHE A 119 2.34 0.96 -10.39
C PHE A 119 3.57 1.66 -10.98
N SER A 120 4.60 0.93 -11.44
CA SER A 120 5.80 1.54 -12.06
C SER A 120 5.48 2.50 -13.22
N LYS A 121 4.43 2.20 -14.00
CA LYS A 121 3.97 3.05 -15.10
C LYS A 121 3.47 4.43 -14.66
N ASN A 122 3.14 4.60 -13.39
CA ASN A 122 2.64 5.87 -12.86
C ASN A 122 3.77 6.82 -12.44
N GLN A 123 5.02 6.37 -12.42
CA GLN A 123 6.14 7.24 -12.08
C GLN A 123 6.32 8.31 -13.16
N LEU A 124 6.49 9.55 -12.71
CA LEU A 124 6.79 10.67 -13.60
C LEU A 124 8.14 10.47 -14.30
N GLN A 125 8.27 10.98 -15.53
CA GLN A 125 9.55 10.98 -16.22
C GLN A 125 10.56 11.86 -15.47
N GLN A 126 11.84 11.53 -15.60
CA GLN A 126 12.93 12.22 -14.90
C GLN A 126 12.98 13.74 -15.14
N TRP A 127 12.50 14.20 -16.30
CA TRP A 127 12.39 15.62 -16.64
C TRP A 127 11.26 16.33 -15.90
N ASP A 128 10.14 15.66 -15.66
CA ASP A 128 9.01 16.18 -14.86
C ASP A 128 9.36 16.28 -13.37
N LEU A 129 10.30 15.44 -12.90
CA LEU A 129 10.78 15.46 -11.51
C LEU A 129 11.49 16.78 -11.17
N MET A 130 12.15 17.41 -12.14
CA MET A 130 12.96 18.61 -11.91
C MET A 130 12.12 19.85 -11.64
N TYR A 131 10.86 19.87 -12.10
CA TYR A 131 9.94 20.99 -11.93
C TYR A 131 8.96 20.81 -10.76
N ASN A 132 8.95 19.62 -10.13
CA ASN A 132 7.99 19.30 -9.08
C ASN A 132 8.59 19.58 -7.69
N HIS A 133 7.98 20.51 -6.96
CA HIS A 133 8.45 20.90 -5.62
C HIS A 133 8.15 19.86 -4.53
N PHE A 134 7.38 18.81 -4.81
CA PHE A 134 6.96 17.86 -3.78
C PHE A 134 6.84 16.42 -4.30
N GLN A 135 7.95 15.67 -4.25
CA GLN A 135 7.89 14.21 -4.24
C GLN A 135 8.17 13.69 -2.84
N ARG A 136 7.13 13.13 -2.22
CA ARG A 136 7.25 12.36 -0.98
C ARG A 136 6.98 10.88 -1.31
N GLY A 137 7.73 9.99 -0.69
CA GLY A 137 7.54 8.54 -0.76
C GLY A 137 8.09 7.86 -2.01
N MET A 138 7.54 6.68 -2.31
CA MET A 138 8.02 5.76 -3.36
C MET A 138 7.76 6.25 -4.81
N GLY A 139 7.09 7.40 -4.98
CA GLY A 139 6.92 8.06 -6.28
C GLY A 139 5.87 7.46 -7.23
N TYR A 140 5.11 6.43 -6.80
CA TYR A 140 4.11 5.76 -7.64
C TYR A 140 2.76 6.48 -7.77
N PHE A 141 2.52 7.52 -6.95
CA PHE A 141 1.24 8.25 -6.91
C PHE A 141 1.44 9.76 -7.02
N PRO A 142 2.08 10.26 -8.10
CA PRO A 142 2.46 11.67 -8.23
C PRO A 142 1.27 12.64 -8.18
N HIS A 143 0.10 12.21 -8.63
CA HIS A 143 -1.10 13.04 -8.68
C HIS A 143 -2.03 12.88 -7.47
N HIS A 144 -1.61 12.14 -6.44
CA HIS A 144 -2.42 11.94 -5.24
C HIS A 144 -1.54 11.85 -3.99
N PRO A 145 -1.06 12.99 -3.46
CA PRO A 145 -0.05 13.02 -2.39
C PRO A 145 -0.53 12.34 -1.10
N ILE A 146 -1.82 12.46 -0.77
CA ILE A 146 -2.42 11.80 0.40
C ILE A 146 -2.40 10.29 0.24
N LEU A 147 -2.82 9.78 -0.92
CA LEU A 147 -2.76 8.33 -1.21
C LEU A 147 -1.31 7.85 -1.19
N GLY A 148 -0.39 8.61 -1.78
CA GLY A 148 1.04 8.32 -1.72
C GLY A 148 1.55 8.12 -0.30
N LEU A 149 1.21 9.04 0.62
CA LEU A 149 1.58 8.94 2.04
C LEU A 149 0.95 7.72 2.73
N ILE A 150 -0.35 7.48 2.49
CA ILE A 150 -1.05 6.33 3.06
C ILE A 150 -0.40 5.03 2.59
N VAL A 151 -0.08 4.92 1.30
CA VAL A 151 0.53 3.72 0.70
C VAL A 151 1.95 3.53 1.23
N GLU A 152 2.74 4.59 1.34
CA GLU A 152 4.09 4.58 1.89
C GLU A 152 4.11 4.13 3.36
N LEU A 153 3.09 4.48 4.14
CA LEU A 153 3.00 4.13 5.55
C LEU A 153 2.43 2.73 5.78
N ILE A 154 1.31 2.41 5.11
CA ILE A 154 0.55 1.18 5.36
C ILE A 154 1.15 -0.02 4.63
N THR A 155 1.66 0.13 3.41
CA THR A 155 2.17 -1.04 2.64
C THR A 155 3.36 -1.70 3.34
N PRO A 156 4.40 -0.97 3.77
CA PRO A 156 5.47 -1.57 4.56
C PRO A 156 4.99 -2.16 5.89
N ALA A 157 3.99 -1.55 6.54
CA ALA A 157 3.38 -2.08 7.76
C ALA A 157 2.70 -3.44 7.53
N LEU A 158 1.93 -3.59 6.44
CA LEU A 158 1.32 -4.86 6.06
C LEU A 158 2.38 -5.92 5.72
N VAL A 159 3.44 -5.53 5.01
CA VAL A 159 4.56 -6.43 4.67
C VAL A 159 5.28 -6.90 5.93
N ALA A 160 5.66 -5.98 6.82
CA ALA A 160 6.33 -6.31 8.07
C ALA A 160 5.45 -7.17 8.99
N MET A 161 4.15 -6.84 9.09
CA MET A 161 3.16 -7.64 9.81
C MET A 161 3.13 -9.07 9.28
N PHE A 162 3.06 -9.24 7.96
CA PHE A 162 3.02 -10.57 7.34
C PHE A 162 4.31 -11.36 7.56
N LEU A 163 5.48 -10.73 7.39
CA LEU A 163 6.78 -11.34 7.69
C LEU A 163 6.89 -11.77 9.15
N ALA A 164 6.50 -10.91 10.08
CA ALA A 164 6.55 -11.21 11.50
C ALA A 164 5.56 -12.33 11.88
N MET A 165 4.36 -12.35 11.30
CA MET A 165 3.41 -13.44 11.50
C MET A 165 3.94 -14.77 10.97
N ILE A 166 4.65 -14.79 9.82
CA ILE A 166 5.31 -16.00 9.32
C ILE A 166 6.35 -16.49 10.33
N ILE A 167 7.18 -15.59 10.88
CA ILE A 167 8.17 -15.95 11.92
C ILE A 167 7.47 -16.48 13.17
N GLY A 168 6.40 -15.82 13.63
CA GLY A 168 5.59 -16.26 14.76
C GLY A 168 4.94 -17.62 14.54
N TYR A 169 4.57 -17.94 13.30
CA TYR A 169 4.02 -19.23 12.90
C TYR A 169 5.12 -20.31 12.88
N LEU A 170 6.27 -20.05 12.26
CA LEU A 170 7.39 -21.00 12.15
C LEU A 170 8.02 -21.33 13.50
N THR A 171 8.02 -20.38 14.44
CA THR A 171 8.49 -20.57 15.81
C THR A 171 7.44 -21.19 16.74
N SER A 172 6.23 -21.45 16.25
CA SER A 172 5.15 -22.06 17.02
C SER A 172 5.25 -23.59 16.99
N ASP A 173 4.73 -24.22 18.05
CA ASP A 173 4.73 -25.67 18.21
C ASP A 173 4.07 -26.41 17.01
N LYS A 174 4.82 -27.34 16.41
CA LYS A 174 4.41 -28.11 15.22
C LYS A 174 3.15 -28.94 15.47
N ARG A 175 2.87 -29.32 16.73
CA ARG A 175 1.65 -30.04 17.15
C ARG A 175 0.36 -29.23 16.91
N VAL A 176 0.45 -27.89 16.89
CA VAL A 176 -0.69 -26.97 16.74
C VAL A 176 -0.82 -26.44 15.30
N PHE A 177 0.29 -26.34 14.57
CA PHE A 177 0.36 -25.66 13.27
C PHE A 177 0.95 -26.54 12.16
N GLN A 178 0.10 -27.38 11.58
CA GLN A 178 0.42 -28.24 10.43
C GLN A 178 0.78 -27.43 9.16
N ARG A 179 1.62 -28.02 8.28
CA ARG A 179 1.98 -27.44 6.96
C ARG A 179 0.75 -27.07 6.10
N LYS A 180 -0.34 -27.84 6.15
CA LYS A 180 -1.59 -27.50 5.43
C LYS A 180 -2.27 -26.21 5.91
N ARG A 181 -2.06 -25.81 7.18
CA ARG A 181 -2.61 -24.55 7.72
C ARG A 181 -1.76 -23.34 7.34
N ILE A 182 -0.46 -23.50 7.07
CA ILE A 182 0.41 -22.41 6.59
C ILE A 182 -0.01 -21.94 5.20
N LEU A 183 -0.44 -22.87 4.34
CA LEU A 183 -0.91 -22.53 3.00
C LEU A 183 -2.18 -21.67 3.05
N ARG A 184 -3.11 -21.99 3.95
CA ARG A 184 -4.33 -21.18 4.19
C ARG A 184 -3.98 -19.80 4.74
N PHE A 185 -2.99 -19.72 5.63
CA PHE A 185 -2.49 -18.44 6.15
C PHE A 185 -1.87 -17.58 5.03
N ILE A 186 -1.02 -18.17 4.19
CA ILE A 186 -0.43 -17.46 3.04
C ILE A 186 -1.51 -17.00 2.08
N LEU A 187 -2.47 -17.86 1.75
CA LEU A 187 -3.60 -17.52 0.88
C LEU A 187 -4.43 -16.36 1.45
N SER A 188 -4.67 -16.35 2.77
CA SER A 188 -5.36 -15.23 3.43
C SER A 188 -4.59 -13.92 3.31
N GLY A 189 -3.25 -13.96 3.44
CA GLY A 189 -2.39 -12.80 3.21
C GLY A 189 -2.47 -12.29 1.78
N ILE A 190 -2.43 -13.19 0.80
CA ILE A 190 -2.58 -12.84 -0.63
C ILE A 190 -3.92 -12.13 -0.87
N ILE A 191 -5.02 -12.60 -0.30
CA ILE A 191 -6.33 -11.95 -0.42
C ILE A 191 -6.28 -10.52 0.16
N VAL A 192 -5.69 -10.34 1.33
CA VAL A 192 -5.54 -9.01 1.94
C VAL A 192 -4.73 -8.07 1.05
N PHE A 193 -3.60 -8.55 0.49
CA PHE A 193 -2.80 -7.75 -0.44
C PHE A 193 -3.54 -7.46 -1.75
N MET A 194 -4.30 -8.41 -2.29
CA MET A 194 -5.13 -8.17 -3.48
C MET A 194 -6.20 -7.09 -3.23
N LEU A 195 -6.89 -7.15 -2.09
CA LEU A 195 -7.87 -6.12 -1.70
C LEU A 195 -7.20 -4.76 -1.51
N TRP A 196 -6.03 -4.74 -0.87
CA TRP A 196 -5.24 -3.52 -0.66
C TRP A 196 -4.82 -2.88 -1.98
N PHE A 197 -4.13 -3.62 -2.86
CA PHE A 197 -3.67 -3.11 -4.15
C PHE A 197 -4.83 -2.78 -5.09
N GLY A 198 -5.90 -3.58 -5.08
CA GLY A 198 -7.11 -3.30 -5.84
C GLY A 198 -7.80 -2.01 -5.39
N GLY A 199 -7.87 -1.77 -4.07
CA GLY A 199 -8.40 -0.53 -3.50
C GLY A 199 -7.56 0.69 -3.89
N ILE A 200 -6.23 0.59 -3.76
CA ILE A 200 -5.31 1.65 -4.18
C ILE A 200 -5.47 1.95 -5.68
N TYR A 201 -5.50 0.92 -6.51
CA TYR A 201 -5.68 1.05 -7.95
C TYR A 201 -7.00 1.76 -8.28
N GLY A 202 -8.11 1.35 -7.66
CA GLY A 202 -9.42 1.97 -7.86
C GLY A 202 -9.45 3.44 -7.46
N ILE A 203 -8.92 3.80 -6.29
CA ILE A 203 -8.85 5.18 -5.80
C ILE A 203 -7.99 6.04 -6.72
N TYR A 204 -6.82 5.54 -7.10
CA TYR A 204 -5.89 6.30 -7.95
C TYR A 204 -6.45 6.49 -9.36
N ASN A 205 -7.02 5.43 -9.96
CA ASN A 205 -7.61 5.53 -11.30
C ASN A 205 -8.81 6.48 -11.33
N ASN A 206 -9.65 6.46 -10.29
CA ASN A 206 -10.72 7.45 -10.13
C ASN A 206 -10.16 8.89 -10.04
N THR A 207 -9.02 9.07 -9.38
CA THR A 207 -8.35 10.37 -9.29
C THR A 207 -7.83 10.83 -10.66
N LEU A 208 -7.21 9.93 -11.43
CA LEU A 208 -6.74 10.23 -12.79
C LEU A 208 -7.91 10.59 -13.71
N ASN A 209 -9.01 9.86 -13.64
CA ASN A 209 -10.20 10.14 -14.45
C ASN A 209 -10.78 11.53 -14.15
N LYS A 210 -10.83 11.93 -12.86
CA LYS A 210 -11.26 13.28 -12.47
C LYS A 210 -10.33 14.37 -12.97
N ILE A 211 -9.02 14.14 -12.90
CA ILE A 211 -8.01 15.08 -13.44
C ILE A 211 -8.17 15.22 -14.95
N GLU A 212 -8.34 14.10 -15.66
CA GLU A 212 -8.52 14.06 -17.10
C GLU A 212 -9.80 14.76 -17.57
N ALA A 213 -10.90 14.58 -16.83
CA ALA A 213 -12.18 15.23 -17.09
C ALA A 213 -12.26 16.66 -16.52
N LEU A 214 -11.21 17.15 -15.85
CA LEU A 214 -11.19 18.43 -15.12
C LEU A 214 -12.37 18.59 -14.14
N GLU A 215 -12.85 17.47 -13.59
CA GLU A 215 -14.08 17.43 -12.79
C GLU A 215 -13.78 17.57 -11.29
N GLY A 216 -14.47 18.50 -10.64
CA GLY A 216 -14.42 18.64 -9.18
C GLY A 216 -13.15 19.34 -8.70
N ILE A 217 -12.65 20.32 -9.47
CA ILE A 217 -11.64 21.27 -9.03
C ILE A 217 -12.13 21.97 -7.76
N LYS A 218 -11.35 21.89 -6.69
CA LYS A 218 -11.63 22.46 -5.37
C LYS A 218 -10.80 23.72 -5.11
N THR A 219 -9.53 23.68 -5.51
CA THR A 219 -8.56 24.75 -5.27
C THR A 219 -7.76 24.98 -6.53
N VAL A 220 -7.48 26.25 -6.83
CA VAL A 220 -6.56 26.66 -7.90
C VAL A 220 -5.54 27.62 -7.30
N THR A 221 -4.26 27.29 -7.37
CA THR A 221 -3.19 28.24 -7.04
C THR A 221 -2.53 28.70 -8.33
N ILE A 222 -2.49 30.01 -8.54
CA ILE A 222 -2.02 30.65 -9.76
C ILE A 222 -0.63 31.24 -9.48
N TYR A 223 0.31 30.92 -10.35
CA TYR A 223 1.67 31.44 -10.36
C TYR A 223 1.93 32.12 -11.71
N GLU A 224 2.64 33.24 -11.71
CA GLU A 224 3.24 33.79 -12.93
C GLU A 224 4.52 33.00 -13.21
N LYS A 225 4.69 32.52 -14.43
CA LYS A 225 5.90 31.83 -14.88
C LYS A 225 6.63 32.70 -15.89
N GLN A 226 7.89 32.97 -15.60
CA GLN A 226 8.85 33.62 -16.49
C GLN A 226 10.02 32.66 -16.72
N GLU A 227 10.86 32.92 -17.73
CA GLU A 227 11.91 31.99 -18.17
C GLU A 227 12.82 31.45 -17.04
N HIS A 228 13.04 32.25 -15.99
CA HIS A 228 13.87 31.89 -14.84
C HIS A 228 13.22 32.12 -13.47
N SER A 229 11.93 32.42 -13.40
CA SER A 229 11.26 32.65 -12.11
C SER A 229 9.80 32.23 -12.12
N THR A 230 9.33 31.79 -10.94
CA THR A 230 7.91 31.58 -10.68
C THR A 230 7.51 32.40 -9.46
N SER A 231 6.52 33.28 -9.61
CA SER A 231 6.00 34.10 -8.52
C SER A 231 4.56 33.70 -8.21
N TRP A 232 4.26 33.55 -6.92
CA TRP A 232 2.90 33.29 -6.46
C TRP A 232 2.03 34.53 -6.68
N LEU A 233 0.86 34.35 -7.29
CA LEU A 233 -0.09 35.44 -7.55
C LEU A 233 -1.33 35.34 -6.65
N LEU A 234 -2.01 34.20 -6.70
CA LEU A 234 -3.31 34.03 -6.06
C LEU A 234 -3.58 32.57 -5.71
N ARG A 235 -4.29 32.35 -4.62
CA ARG A 235 -4.90 31.05 -4.31
C ARG A 235 -6.41 31.20 -4.22
N ILE A 236 -7.14 30.47 -5.04
CA ILE A 236 -8.59 30.33 -5.00
C ILE A 236 -8.91 29.03 -4.26
N ASP A 237 -9.58 29.13 -3.12
CA ASP A 237 -10.01 28.03 -2.27
C ASP A 237 -11.37 28.30 -1.61
N GLN A 238 -11.81 27.39 -0.74
CA GLN A 238 -13.13 27.45 -0.08
C GLN A 238 -13.44 28.76 0.67
N TYR A 239 -12.43 29.55 1.05
CA TYR A 239 -12.63 30.79 1.80
C TYR A 239 -12.92 31.99 0.90
N ASN A 240 -12.56 31.92 -0.38
CA ASN A 240 -12.77 32.98 -1.36
C ASN A 240 -13.65 32.57 -2.56
N LEU A 241 -14.20 31.34 -2.56
CA LEU A 241 -15.25 30.90 -3.50
C LEU A 241 -16.56 31.72 -3.45
N GLN A 242 -16.74 32.62 -2.48
CA GLN A 242 -17.90 33.53 -2.47
C GLN A 242 -17.75 34.68 -3.46
N ILE A 243 -16.55 34.88 -4.03
CA ILE A 243 -16.27 35.90 -5.03
C ILE A 243 -16.61 35.31 -6.41
N GLU A 244 -17.62 35.89 -7.08
CA GLU A 244 -18.15 35.44 -8.37
C GLU A 244 -17.05 35.22 -9.42
N LYS A 245 -16.13 36.19 -9.56
CA LYS A 245 -14.94 36.10 -10.44
C LYS A 245 -14.14 34.80 -10.26
N TYR A 246 -14.03 34.28 -9.04
CA TYR A 246 -13.25 33.07 -8.77
C TYR A 246 -14.03 31.79 -9.03
N LEU A 247 -15.36 31.80 -8.88
CA LEU A 247 -16.23 30.71 -9.30
C LEU A 247 -16.21 30.55 -10.82
N ASP A 248 -16.22 31.67 -11.55
CA ASP A 248 -16.18 31.65 -13.00
C ASP A 248 -14.86 31.07 -13.52
N ILE A 249 -13.73 31.42 -12.90
CA ILE A 249 -12.42 30.83 -13.24
C ILE A 249 -12.44 29.30 -13.04
N ILE A 250 -12.99 28.81 -11.93
CA ILE A 250 -13.05 27.36 -11.67
C ILE A 250 -13.97 26.66 -12.67
N SER A 251 -15.16 27.23 -12.91
CA SER A 251 -16.13 26.67 -13.86
C SER A 251 -15.56 26.64 -15.27
N GLY A 252 -14.94 27.74 -15.71
CA GLY A 252 -14.29 27.86 -17.00
C GLY A 252 -13.10 26.92 -17.19
N LEU A 253 -12.34 26.64 -16.13
CA LEU A 253 -11.30 25.60 -16.15
C LEU A 253 -11.91 24.19 -16.27
N SER A 254 -13.02 23.91 -15.58
CA SER A 254 -13.71 22.62 -15.66
C SER A 254 -14.40 22.38 -17.01
N GLU A 255 -14.78 23.44 -17.72
CA GLU A 255 -15.39 23.38 -19.06
C GLU A 255 -14.37 23.36 -20.21
N ALA A 256 -13.07 23.37 -19.90
CA ALA A 256 -12.03 23.36 -20.91
C ALA A 256 -12.11 22.12 -21.80
N SER A 257 -12.02 22.33 -23.11
CA SER A 257 -12.21 21.26 -24.09
C SER A 257 -10.87 20.61 -24.47
N PRO A 258 -10.79 19.27 -24.53
CA PRO A 258 -9.54 18.60 -24.89
C PRO A 258 -9.17 18.85 -26.36
N ILE A 259 -7.90 19.14 -26.62
CA ILE A 259 -7.35 19.35 -27.97
C ILE A 259 -6.48 18.13 -28.32
N GLY A 260 -6.80 17.44 -29.43
CA GLY A 260 -6.09 16.22 -29.83
C GLY A 260 -4.75 16.45 -30.56
N ASN A 261 -4.46 17.67 -31.03
CA ASN A 261 -3.28 17.97 -31.83
C ASN A 261 -2.27 18.82 -31.05
N PHE A 262 -0.99 18.48 -31.18
CA PHE A 262 0.13 19.29 -30.71
C PHE A 262 0.07 20.68 -31.37
N THR A 263 -0.22 21.67 -30.55
CA THR A 263 -0.27 23.07 -30.94
C THR A 263 0.98 23.76 -30.41
N SER A 264 1.54 24.68 -31.21
CA SER A 264 2.70 25.48 -30.80
C SER A 264 2.28 26.34 -29.60
N MET A 265 2.99 26.19 -28.48
CA MET A 265 2.71 26.86 -27.21
C MET A 265 4.01 27.40 -26.62
N ASN A 266 3.95 28.57 -25.98
CA ASN A 266 5.07 29.06 -25.19
C ASN A 266 5.10 28.35 -23.83
N TYR A 267 6.05 27.44 -23.61
CA TYR A 267 6.22 26.72 -22.34
C TYR A 267 7.05 27.47 -21.29
N LYS A 268 7.73 28.56 -21.69
CA LYS A 268 8.65 29.32 -20.84
C LYS A 268 7.94 30.42 -20.06
N GLU A 269 6.96 31.05 -20.68
CA GLU A 269 6.22 32.18 -20.10
C GLU A 269 4.72 31.90 -20.08
N GLY A 270 4.02 32.46 -19.11
CA GLY A 270 2.57 32.32 -18.97
C GLY A 270 2.14 32.17 -17.51
N LEU A 271 1.09 31.40 -17.29
CA LEU A 271 0.63 31.07 -15.94
C LEU A 271 0.84 29.60 -15.64
N GLN A 272 1.37 29.31 -14.46
CA GLN A 272 1.39 27.96 -13.92
C GLN A 272 0.25 27.83 -12.90
N LEU A 273 -0.59 26.81 -13.06
CA LEU A 273 -1.70 26.53 -12.16
C LEU A 273 -1.40 25.24 -11.39
N LEU A 274 -1.66 25.28 -10.08
CA LEU A 274 -1.75 24.10 -9.24
C LEU A 274 -3.22 23.81 -8.96
N LEU A 275 -3.74 22.75 -9.56
CA LEU A 275 -5.13 22.34 -9.44
C LEU A 275 -5.25 21.22 -8.40
N GLN A 276 -6.11 21.42 -7.40
CA GLN A 276 -6.45 20.38 -6.42
C GLN A 276 -7.91 19.98 -6.58
N PHE A 277 -8.15 18.67 -6.59
CA PHE A 277 -9.44 18.05 -6.87
C PHE A 277 -10.09 17.48 -5.62
N LYS A 278 -11.43 17.44 -5.61
CA LYS A 278 -12.20 16.74 -4.58
C LYS A 278 -11.84 15.26 -4.56
N GLY A 279 -11.32 14.80 -3.41
CA GLY A 279 -10.79 13.45 -3.23
C GLY A 279 -9.28 13.40 -3.01
N GLY A 280 -8.57 14.52 -3.12
CA GLY A 280 -7.14 14.62 -2.80
C GLY A 280 -6.20 14.47 -3.98
N GLY A 281 -6.72 14.54 -5.21
CA GLY A 281 -5.94 14.61 -6.44
C GLY A 281 -5.31 15.98 -6.63
N GLU A 282 -4.11 16.03 -7.19
CA GLU A 282 -3.38 17.26 -7.47
C GLU A 282 -2.63 17.14 -8.81
N THR A 283 -2.60 18.22 -9.58
CA THR A 283 -1.83 18.29 -10.82
C THR A 283 -1.44 19.73 -11.13
N THR A 284 -0.33 19.90 -11.84
CA THR A 284 0.07 21.19 -12.36
C THR A 284 -0.32 21.33 -13.83
N SER A 285 -0.70 22.54 -14.23
CA SER A 285 -0.85 22.90 -15.64
C SER A 285 -0.11 24.19 -15.96
N HIS A 286 0.28 24.34 -17.22
CA HIS A 286 0.83 25.56 -17.79
C HIS A 286 -0.19 26.15 -18.74
N VAL A 287 -0.44 27.45 -18.67
CA VAL A 287 -1.39 28.17 -19.52
C VAL A 287 -0.63 29.23 -20.32
N ASP A 288 -0.73 29.13 -21.63
CA ASP A 288 -0.26 30.14 -22.56
C ASP A 288 -1.39 31.15 -22.75
N ILE A 289 -1.14 32.37 -22.27
CA ILE A 289 -2.14 33.43 -22.20
C ILE A 289 -2.47 33.98 -23.59
N ASP A 290 -1.54 33.88 -24.54
CA ASP A 290 -1.75 34.38 -25.90
C ASP A 290 -2.69 33.46 -26.67
N THR A 291 -2.53 32.15 -26.52
CA THR A 291 -3.31 31.13 -27.23
C THR A 291 -4.51 30.60 -26.45
N GLY A 292 -4.53 30.77 -25.13
CA GLY A 292 -5.55 30.19 -24.24
C GLY A 292 -5.43 28.67 -24.09
N ILE A 293 -4.30 28.10 -24.52
CA ILE A 293 -4.04 26.67 -24.41
C ILE A 293 -3.55 26.37 -23.00
N MET A 294 -4.09 25.32 -22.39
CA MET A 294 -3.65 24.77 -21.12
C MET A 294 -3.00 23.41 -21.35
N PHE A 295 -1.73 23.28 -21.00
CA PHE A 295 -0.98 22.02 -21.01
C PHE A 295 -0.91 21.45 -19.61
N MET A 296 -1.45 20.25 -19.42
CA MET A 296 -1.44 19.55 -18.14
C MET A 296 -0.27 18.58 -18.03
N GLN A 297 0.16 18.29 -16.80
CA GLN A 297 1.26 17.35 -16.53
C GLN A 297 1.01 15.92 -17.02
N ASN A 298 -0.26 15.53 -17.25
CA ASN A 298 -0.61 14.26 -17.90
C ASN A 298 -0.38 14.29 -19.44
N HIS A 299 0.33 15.30 -19.95
CA HIS A 299 0.67 15.51 -21.36
C HIS A 299 -0.53 15.75 -22.26
N ARG A 300 -1.62 16.31 -21.71
CA ARG A 300 -2.82 16.67 -22.47
C ARG A 300 -2.97 18.17 -22.59
N HIS A 301 -3.49 18.58 -23.74
CA HIS A 301 -3.80 19.97 -24.05
C HIS A 301 -5.31 20.20 -23.96
N TYR A 302 -5.68 21.35 -23.40
CA TYR A 302 -7.06 21.79 -23.27
C TYR A 302 -7.18 23.22 -23.78
N GLN A 303 -8.27 23.53 -24.46
CA GLN A 303 -8.61 24.89 -24.88
C GLN A 303 -9.46 25.54 -23.82
N LEU A 304 -8.97 26.65 -23.26
CA LEU A 304 -9.77 27.51 -22.40
C LEU A 304 -10.68 28.40 -23.26
N SER A 305 -11.86 28.73 -22.72
CA SER A 305 -12.72 29.76 -23.31
C SER A 305 -12.04 31.13 -23.24
N GLU A 306 -12.41 32.03 -24.16
CA GLU A 306 -11.87 33.39 -24.18
C GLU A 306 -12.14 34.12 -22.86
N GLU A 307 -13.32 33.93 -22.28
CA GLU A 307 -13.72 34.49 -20.99
C GLU A 307 -12.79 34.03 -19.86
N THR A 308 -12.56 32.72 -19.72
CA THR A 308 -11.67 32.15 -18.69
C THR A 308 -10.26 32.71 -18.83
N ARG A 309 -9.76 32.82 -20.07
CA ARG A 309 -8.44 33.37 -20.38
C ARG A 309 -8.32 34.84 -19.95
N LEU A 310 -9.33 35.66 -20.23
CA LEU A 310 -9.36 37.07 -19.84
C LEU A 310 -9.41 37.23 -18.31
N GLN A 311 -10.18 36.38 -17.61
CA GLN A 311 -10.24 36.39 -16.15
C GLN A 311 -8.89 36.01 -15.52
N LEU A 312 -8.20 34.99 -16.04
CA LEU A 312 -6.86 34.59 -15.61
C LEU A 312 -5.83 35.71 -15.85
N LEU A 313 -5.88 36.37 -17.00
CA LEU A 313 -5.03 37.53 -17.31
C LEU A 313 -5.29 38.70 -16.36
N ALA A 314 -6.55 38.96 -15.99
CA ALA A 314 -6.89 40.01 -15.04
C ALA A 314 -6.26 39.74 -13.66
N VAL A 315 -6.31 38.51 -13.17
CA VAL A 315 -5.64 38.10 -11.92
C VAL A 315 -4.12 38.30 -12.01
N ALA A 316 -3.51 37.96 -13.14
CA ALA A 316 -2.07 38.15 -13.35
C ALA A 316 -1.64 39.63 -13.33
N ARG A 317 -2.53 40.55 -13.74
CA ARG A 317 -2.28 42.00 -13.72
C ARG A 317 -2.51 42.62 -12.35
N GLU A 318 -3.45 42.11 -11.56
CA GLU A 318 -3.75 42.56 -10.20
C GLU A 318 -2.67 42.16 -9.18
N GLY A 319 -1.91 41.10 -9.46
CA GLY A 319 -0.84 40.60 -8.59
C GLY A 319 0.52 41.31 -8.74
N LYS A 320 0.62 42.33 -9.60
CA LYS A 320 1.82 43.18 -9.79
C LYS A 320 1.67 44.52 -9.08
#